data_AF-A0A917GII1-F1
#
_entry.id   AF-A0A917GII1-F1
#
_cell.length_a   1.000
_cell.length_b   1.000
_cell.length_c   1.000
_cell.angle_alpha   90.00
_cell.angle_beta   90.00
_cell.angle_gamma   90.00
#
_symmetry.space_group_name_H-M   'P 1'
#
loop_
_entity.id
_entity.type
_entity.pdbx_description
1 polymer ?
#
loop_
_entity_poly.entity_id
_entity_poly.type
_entity_poly.pdbx_seq_one_letter_code
_entity_poly.pdbx_strand_id
1 'polypeptide(L)'
;MLDAVHKTLEVRAWLAENPRFHSHFTPTSTSWSSLVEIRFGVTKRQTLHRTGITSVSVLQARFRAFVTGCNDPCHPFVCTKTHAPIPDKANCLTT
;
A
#
# COMPACT_ATOMS: atom_id res chain seq x y z
N MET A 1 -10.11 2.00 -6.46
CA MET A 1 -10.24 3.44 -6.17
C MET A 1 -8.83 4.02 -6.27
N LEU A 2 -8.61 5.05 -7.11
CA LEU A 2 -7.35 5.80 -7.37
C LEU A 2 -6.56 5.55 -8.69
N ASP A 3 -7.03 4.77 -9.65
CA ASP A 3 -6.17 4.45 -10.84
C ASP A 3 -5.98 5.59 -11.87
N ALA A 4 -6.86 6.60 -11.91
CA ALA A 4 -6.83 7.61 -12.97
C ALA A 4 -5.68 8.62 -12.81
N VAL A 5 -5.42 9.07 -11.58
CA VAL A 5 -4.37 10.05 -11.25
C VAL A 5 -2.95 9.49 -11.35
N HIS A 6 -2.79 8.17 -11.26
CA HIS A 6 -1.47 7.52 -11.34
C HIS A 6 -1.04 7.16 -12.77
N LYS A 7 -1.88 7.44 -13.77
CA LYS A 7 -1.65 7.08 -15.18
C LYS A 7 -1.54 8.28 -16.11
N THR A 8 -1.58 9.50 -15.58
CA THR A 8 -1.49 10.72 -16.37
C THR A 8 -0.13 10.86 -17.04
N LEU A 9 -0.05 11.69 -18.07
CA LEU A 9 1.19 11.89 -18.84
C LEU A 9 2.30 12.47 -17.96
N GLU A 10 1.95 13.39 -17.07
CA GLU A 10 2.89 14.04 -16.14
C GLU A 10 3.52 13.02 -15.19
N VAL A 11 2.73 12.09 -14.64
CA VAL A 11 3.24 11.04 -13.75
C VAL A 11 4.14 10.06 -14.51
N ARG A 12 3.81 9.72 -15.76
CA ARG A 12 4.65 8.85 -16.59
C ARG A 12 5.98 9.49 -16.94
N ALA A 13 5.97 10.78 -17.29
CA ALA A 13 7.19 11.54 -17.58
C ALA A 13 8.09 11.59 -16.34
N TRP A 14 7.52 11.89 -15.18
CA TRP A 14 8.27 11.91 -13.92
C TRP A 14 8.85 10.53 -13.56
N LEU A 15 8.11 9.44 -13.76
CA LEU A 15 8.61 8.09 -13.51
C LEU A 15 9.76 7.72 -14.46
N ALA A 16 9.74 8.19 -15.71
CA ALA A 16 10.84 7.98 -16.66
C ALA A 16 12.12 8.71 -16.22
N GLU A 17 11.99 9.89 -15.60
CA GLU A 17 13.11 10.66 -15.06
C GLU A 17 13.64 10.11 -13.73
N ASN A 18 12.84 9.30 -13.02
CA ASN A 18 13.14 8.80 -11.68
C ASN A 18 13.18 7.26 -11.63
N PRO A 19 14.25 6.62 -12.18
CA PRO A 19 14.33 5.17 -12.34
C PRO A 19 14.39 4.40 -11.02
N ARG A 20 14.56 5.09 -9.89
CA ARG A 20 14.51 4.49 -8.55
C ARG A 20 13.12 3.97 -8.18
N PHE A 21 12.08 4.39 -8.90
CA PHE A 21 10.69 3.98 -8.66
C PHE A 21 10.20 3.08 -9.80
N HIS A 22 9.84 1.84 -9.46
CA HIS A 22 9.24 0.89 -10.40
C HIS A 22 7.76 0.70 -10.07
N SER A 23 6.88 0.92 -11.05
CA SER A 23 5.46 0.69 -10.89
C SER A 23 5.14 -0.79 -11.15
N HIS A 24 4.56 -1.47 -10.16
CA HIS A 24 4.01 -2.80 -10.34
C HIS A 24 2.54 -2.70 -10.77
N PHE A 25 2.14 -3.56 -11.70
CA PHE A 25 0.74 -3.66 -12.09
C PHE A 25 -0.09 -4.21 -10.93
N THR A 26 -1.11 -3.45 -10.51
CA THR A 26 -2.12 -3.90 -9.57
C THR A 26 -3.45 -3.98 -10.33
N PRO A 27 -4.12 -5.14 -10.40
CA PRO A 27 -5.36 -5.25 -11.16
C PRO A 27 -6.43 -4.31 -10.59
N THR A 28 -7.24 -3.73 -11.47
CA THR A 28 -8.36 -2.87 -11.09
C THR A 28 -9.25 -3.60 -10.09
N SER A 29 -9.68 -2.91 -9.03
CA SER A 29 -10.47 -3.48 -7.92
C SER A 29 -9.71 -4.42 -6.96
N THR A 30 -8.38 -4.51 -7.03
CA THR A 30 -7.57 -5.27 -6.05
C THR A 30 -7.15 -4.41 -4.86
N SER A 31 -8.12 -3.70 -4.30
CA SER A 31 -7.94 -2.77 -3.19
C SER A 31 -7.41 -3.52 -1.93
N TRP A 32 -7.90 -4.74 -1.72
CA TRP A 32 -7.55 -5.63 -0.62
C TRP A 32 -6.07 -6.06 -0.56
N SER A 33 -5.34 -6.03 -1.68
CA SER A 33 -3.91 -6.37 -1.73
C SER A 33 -3.00 -5.15 -1.51
N SER A 34 -3.57 -3.95 -1.42
CA SER A 34 -2.81 -2.73 -1.16
C SER A 34 -2.46 -2.64 0.34
N LEU A 35 -1.15 -2.63 0.65
CA LEU A 35 -0.68 -2.41 2.01
C LEU A 35 -1.13 -1.06 2.58
N VAL A 36 -1.33 -0.05 1.73
CA VAL A 36 -1.85 1.27 2.14
C VAL A 36 -3.28 1.15 2.65
N GLU A 37 -4.13 0.36 1.99
CA GLU A 37 -5.51 0.13 2.44
C GLU A 37 -5.57 -0.69 3.73
N ILE A 38 -4.73 -1.72 3.83
CA ILE A 38 -4.57 -2.51 5.06
C ILE A 38 -4.15 -1.60 6.21
N ARG A 39 -3.19 -0.70 5.97
CA ARG A 39 -2.70 0.26 6.96
C ARG A 39 -3.82 1.17 7.45
N PHE A 40 -4.63 1.76 6.56
CA PHE A 40 -5.78 2.57 6.95
C PHE A 40 -6.82 1.78 7.74
N GLY A 41 -7.07 0.52 7.39
CA GLY A 41 -7.92 -0.38 8.15
C GLY A 41 -7.43 -0.58 9.60
N VAL A 42 -6.12 -0.80 9.78
CA VAL A 42 -5.49 -0.92 11.10
C VAL A 42 -5.60 0.39 11.88
N THR A 43 -5.22 1.52 11.28
CA THR A 43 -5.33 2.84 11.93
C THR A 43 -6.76 3.15 12.36
N LYS A 44 -7.75 2.86 11.50
CA LYS A 44 -9.16 3.06 11.83
C LYS A 44 -9.55 2.25 13.06
N ARG A 45 -9.21 0.95 13.10
CA ARG A 45 -9.53 0.06 14.23
C ARG A 45 -8.84 0.45 15.53
N GLN A 46 -7.56 0.80 15.46
CA GLN A 46 -6.73 1.02 16.65
C GLN A 46 -6.80 2.45 17.18
N THR A 47 -6.97 3.45 16.32
CA THR A 47 -6.84 4.87 16.67
C THR A 47 -8.16 5.63 16.59
N LEU A 48 -9.03 5.32 15.62
CA LEU A 48 -10.19 6.17 15.29
C LEU A 48 -11.54 5.61 15.76
N HIS A 49 -11.68 4.29 15.89
CA HIS A 49 -12.98 3.63 16.15
C HIS A 49 -13.60 3.95 17.52
N ARG A 50 -12.81 4.34 18.53
CA ARG A 50 -13.30 4.58 19.90
C ARG A 50 -13.18 6.01 20.38
N THR A 51 -12.74 6.92 19.51
CA THR A 51 -12.42 8.28 19.95
C THR A 51 -13.36 9.30 19.33
N GLY A 52 -14.01 10.12 20.17
CA GLY A 52 -14.59 11.38 19.73
C GLY A 52 -13.47 12.27 19.22
N ILE A 53 -13.42 12.50 17.91
CA ILE A 53 -12.48 13.43 17.28
C ILE A 53 -13.26 14.71 17.01
N THR A 54 -12.92 15.76 17.73
CA THR A 54 -13.64 17.04 17.72
C THR A 54 -13.02 18.07 16.77
N SER A 55 -11.81 17.81 16.26
CA SER A 55 -11.12 18.70 15.33
C SER A 55 -10.13 17.96 14.41
N VAL A 56 -9.79 18.61 13.30
CA VAL A 56 -8.76 18.13 12.37
C VAL A 56 -7.37 18.10 13.01
N SER A 57 -7.06 19.06 13.90
CA SER A 57 -5.77 19.08 14.61
C SER A 57 -5.58 17.86 15.51
N VAL A 58 -6.65 17.45 16.23
CA VAL A 58 -6.65 16.24 17.07
C VAL A 58 -6.50 14.98 16.21
N LEU A 59 -7.18 14.92 15.06
CA LEU A 59 -7.03 13.82 14.11
C LEU A 59 -5.57 13.70 13.63
N GLN A 60 -4.96 14.81 13.20
CA GLN A 60 -3.59 14.82 12.71
C GLN A 60 -2.59 14.42 13.80
N ALA A 61 -2.75 14.92 15.03
CA ALA A 61 -1.89 14.55 16.15
C ALA A 61 -1.96 13.06 16.44
N ARG A 62 -3.17 12.48 16.48
CA ARG A 62 -3.36 11.04 16.70
C ARG A 62 -2.79 10.19 15.56
N PHE A 63 -3.01 10.61 14.32
CA PHE A 63 -2.44 9.89 13.17
C PHE A 63 -0.91 9.90 13.19
N ARG A 64 -0.29 11.05 13.49
CA ARG A 64 1.18 11.15 13.65
C ARG A 64 1.67 10.24 14.78
N ALA A 65 1.03 10.26 15.94
CA ALA A 65 1.39 9.38 17.06
C ALA A 65 1.31 7.89 16.68
N PHE A 66 0.26 7.49 15.95
CA PHE A 66 0.14 6.13 15.43
C PHE A 66 1.28 5.77 14.46
N VAL A 67 1.63 6.66 13.55
CA VAL A 67 2.74 6.44 12.60
C VAL A 67 4.07 6.30 13.34
N THR A 68 4.39 7.22 14.25
CA THR A 68 5.63 7.17 15.05
C THR A 68 5.73 5.89 15.85
N GLY A 69 4.69 5.53 16.62
CA GLY A 69 4.71 4.32 17.44
C GLY A 69 4.82 3.02 16.63
N CYS A 70 4.43 3.02 15.36
CA CYS A 70 4.63 1.89 14.46
C CYS A 70 6.01 1.86 13.79
N ASN A 71 6.72 2.98 13.74
CA ASN A 71 8.04 3.09 13.11
C ASN A 71 9.17 2.75 14.09
N ASP A 72 8.96 2.97 15.40
CA ASP A 72 9.98 2.72 16.43
C ASP A 72 10.35 1.22 16.57
N PRO A 73 9.40 0.27 16.56
CA PRO A 73 9.69 -1.15 16.42
C PRO A 73 9.50 -1.63 14.95
N CYS A 74 10.24 -1.05 14.00
CA CYS A 74 10.21 -1.52 12.62
C CYS A 74 11.09 -2.76 12.43
N HIS A 75 10.48 -3.95 12.45
CA HIS A 75 11.16 -5.17 12.00
C HIS A 75 10.82 -5.46 10.53
N PRO A 76 11.81 -5.85 9.72
CA PRO A 76 11.54 -6.29 8.35
C PRO A 76 10.57 -7.47 8.37
N PHE A 77 9.59 -7.44 7.46
CA PHE A 77 8.69 -8.58 7.29
C PHE A 77 9.51 -9.78 6.79
N VAL A 78 9.54 -10.85 7.58
CA VAL A 78 10.15 -12.13 7.19
C VAL A 78 9.04 -13.07 6.80
N CYS A 79 8.99 -13.44 5.51
CA CYS A 79 8.07 -14.47 5.05
C CYS A 79 8.50 -15.83 5.63
N THR A 80 7.74 -16.37 6.57
CA THR A 80 8.00 -17.69 7.16
C THR A 80 7.48 -18.85 6.31
N LYS A 81 6.70 -18.56 5.26
CA LYS A 81 6.25 -19.55 4.28
C LYS A 81 7.32 -19.74 3.21
N THR A 82 7.89 -20.94 3.15
CA THR A 82 8.65 -21.42 1.99
C THR A 82 7.73 -21.41 0.78
N HIS A 83 8.08 -20.65 -0.26
CA HIS A 83 7.36 -20.70 -1.53
C HIS A 83 7.56 -22.10 -2.13
N ALA A 84 6.47 -22.83 -2.38
CA ALA A 84 6.57 -24.02 -3.22
C ALA A 84 7.02 -23.57 -4.63
N PRO A 85 7.88 -24.34 -5.32
CA PRO A 85 8.28 -23.99 -6.68
C PRO A 85 7.05 -23.75 -7.55
N ILE A 86 7.06 -22.64 -8.29
CA ILE A 86 6.02 -22.31 -9.26
C ILE A 86 6.02 -23.44 -10.29
N PRO A 87 4.91 -24.18 -10.48
CA PRO A 87 4.87 -25.20 -11.51
C PRO A 87 5.00 -24.53 -12.88
N ASP A 88 5.84 -25.07 -13.75
CA ASP A 88 6.00 -24.66 -15.15
C ASP A 88 4.68 -24.82 -15.89
N LYS A 89 3.79 -23.82 -15.83
CA LYS A 89 2.62 -23.78 -16.69
C LYS A 89 2.06 -22.37 -16.88
N ALA A 90 2.51 -21.74 -17.96
CA ALA A 90 1.64 -21.12 -18.96
C ALA A 90 2.45 -20.73 -20.20
N ASN A 91 2.94 -21.73 -20.94
CA ASN A 91 3.18 -21.54 -22.37
C ASN A 91 1.81 -21.69 -23.05
N CYS A 92 1.03 -20.61 -23.17
CA CYS A 92 -0.07 -20.57 -24.12
C CYS A 92 0.51 -20.08 -25.45
N LEU A 93 0.94 -21.05 -26.27
CA LEU A 93 1.02 -20.87 -27.71
C LEU A 93 -0.40 -20.65 -28.22
N THR A 94 -0.62 -19.55 -28.96
CA THR A 94 -1.55 -19.59 -30.08
C THR A 94 -1.12 -18.59 -31.17
N THR A 95 -1.00 -19.16 -32.37
CA THR A 95 -0.95 -18.58 -33.71
C THR A 95 -2.04 -17.55 -33.96
#